data_AF-A0A4V6I6F4-F1
#
_entry.id   AF-A0A4V6I6F4-F1
#
_cell.length_a   1.000
_cell.length_b   1.000
_cell.length_c   1.000
_cell.angle_alpha   90.00
_cell.angle_beta   90.00
_cell.angle_gamma   90.00
#
_symmetry.space_group_name_H-M   'P 1'
#
loop_
_entity.id
_entity.type
_entity.pdbx_description
1 polymer ?
#
loop_
_entity_poly.entity_id
_entity_poly.type
_entity_poly.pdbx_seq_one_letter_code
_entity_poly.pdbx_strand_id
1 'polypeptide(L)'
;MDSSIWIGLIGVCGTLAGAFFGAWLNPYMQEKKEIKRLKTILKEASLLDKFIIFNAYKNVYLPLNGMIIFPSPQLDLKTQQLINLFNEDVDILYLNIKRLADEGILFIEDKEYWGCRLVLSSKFCFLINQDKEIQRKLLEGNKSYIKEMIYPLYELIMQSDAIFKLLQQNQPQIYQQPKTIAIPTTTLANINIFMHNIYVFNILGDLSYLNPASPTAYLSFPKREFHPKYEG
;
A
#
# COMPACT_ATOMS: atom_id res chain seq x y z
N MET A 1 72.26 -21.87 5.84
CA MET A 1 70.78 -21.90 5.91
C MET A 1 70.31 -20.49 5.59
N ASP A 2 69.73 -20.33 4.41
CA ASP A 2 69.49 -19.06 3.73
C ASP A 2 68.38 -18.21 4.37
N SER A 3 68.70 -16.95 4.68
CA SER A 3 67.73 -15.95 5.16
C SER A 3 66.78 -15.47 4.06
N SER A 4 67.03 -15.83 2.79
CA SER A 4 66.20 -15.47 1.64
C SER A 4 64.89 -16.26 1.54
N ILE A 5 64.79 -17.43 2.20
CA ILE A 5 63.56 -18.25 2.21
C ILE A 5 62.49 -17.64 3.13
N TRP A 6 62.88 -16.97 4.21
CA TRP A 6 61.95 -16.37 5.17
C TRP A 6 61.30 -15.07 4.67
N ILE A 7 62.01 -14.28 3.87
CA ILE A 7 61.47 -13.02 3.31
C ILE A 7 60.45 -13.31 2.19
N GLY A 8 60.66 -14.38 1.42
CA GLY A 8 59.72 -14.84 0.39
C GLY A 8 58.40 -15.37 0.95
N LEU A 9 58.43 -16.08 2.08
CA LEU A 9 57.22 -16.65 2.70
C LEU A 9 56.30 -15.57 3.31
N ILE A 10 56.88 -14.51 3.90
CA ILE A 10 56.13 -13.40 4.49
C ILE A 10 55.47 -12.51 3.41
N GLY A 11 56.17 -12.28 2.29
CA GLY A 11 55.63 -11.51 1.16
C GLY A 11 54.45 -12.18 0.44
N VAL A 12 54.45 -13.52 0.36
CA VAL A 12 53.35 -14.30 -0.26
C VAL A 12 52.15 -14.41 0.67
N CYS A 13 52.35 -14.53 1.99
CA CYS A 13 51.26 -14.50 2.97
C CYS A 13 50.59 -13.12 3.05
N GLY A 14 51.33 -12.02 2.93
CA GLY A 14 50.78 -10.66 2.94
C GLY A 14 49.94 -10.30 1.71
N THR A 15 50.34 -10.81 0.53
CA THR A 15 49.62 -10.58 -0.73
C THR A 15 48.39 -11.48 -0.88
N LEU A 16 48.44 -12.73 -0.44
CA LEU A 16 47.26 -13.60 -0.37
C LEU A 16 46.25 -13.13 0.68
N ALA A 17 46.70 -12.74 1.88
CA ALA A 17 45.82 -12.17 2.89
C ALA A 17 45.19 -10.86 2.40
N GLY A 18 45.98 -9.94 1.82
CA GLY A 18 45.47 -8.69 1.26
C GLY A 18 44.46 -8.89 0.12
N ALA A 19 44.69 -9.88 -0.75
CA ALA A 19 43.75 -10.23 -1.82
C ALA A 19 42.46 -10.87 -1.27
N PHE A 20 42.55 -11.74 -0.25
CA PHE A 20 41.39 -12.32 0.42
C PHE A 20 40.58 -11.26 1.19
N PHE A 21 41.23 -10.37 1.92
CA PHE A 21 40.57 -9.25 2.60
C PHE A 21 39.94 -8.28 1.60
N GLY A 22 40.61 -7.96 0.49
CA GLY A 22 40.03 -7.14 -0.57
C GLY A 22 38.83 -7.80 -1.25
N ALA A 23 38.91 -9.10 -1.54
CA ALA A 23 37.82 -9.87 -2.15
C ALA A 23 36.64 -10.08 -1.20
N TRP A 24 36.86 -10.10 0.13
CA TRP A 24 35.81 -10.21 1.13
C TRP A 24 35.19 -8.84 1.49
N LEU A 25 35.99 -7.78 1.56
CA LEU A 25 35.52 -6.43 1.87
C LEU A 25 34.70 -5.81 0.73
N ASN A 26 35.02 -6.11 -0.53
CA ASN A 26 34.29 -5.57 -1.68
C ASN A 26 32.78 -5.95 -1.68
N PRO A 27 32.38 -7.23 -1.59
CA PRO A 27 30.97 -7.61 -1.51
C PRO A 27 30.29 -7.09 -0.23
N TYR A 28 30.98 -7.09 0.92
CA TYR A 28 30.44 -6.53 2.16
C TYR A 28 30.16 -5.02 2.07
N MET A 29 31.07 -4.26 1.46
CA MET A 29 30.89 -2.81 1.25
C MET A 29 29.77 -2.52 0.25
N GLN A 30 29.61 -3.36 -0.77
CA GLN A 30 28.49 -3.28 -1.72
C GLN A 30 27.16 -3.56 -1.03
N GLU A 31 27.07 -4.63 -0.23
CA GLU A 31 25.88 -4.97 0.56
C GLU A 31 25.49 -3.84 1.51
N LYS A 32 26.46 -3.28 2.26
CA LYS A 32 26.22 -2.15 3.16
C LYS A 32 25.72 -0.90 2.42
N LYS A 33 26.25 -0.65 1.21
CA LYS A 33 25.82 0.46 0.36
C LYS A 33 24.40 0.24 -0.16
N GLU A 34 24.06 -0.99 -0.56
CA GLU A 34 22.71 -1.37 -0.97
C GLU A 34 21.73 -1.22 0.19
N ILE A 35 22.02 -1.77 1.37
CA ILE A 35 21.20 -1.61 2.58
C ILE A 35 20.96 -0.13 2.90
N LYS A 36 22.01 0.70 2.85
CA LYS A 36 21.88 2.14 3.09
C LYS A 36 20.92 2.77 2.07
N ARG A 37 21.07 2.46 0.78
CA ARG A 37 20.19 2.96 -0.29
C ARG A 37 18.73 2.54 -0.05
N LEU A 38 18.48 1.27 0.27
CA LEU A 38 17.13 0.76 0.51
C LEU A 38 16.49 1.42 1.75
N LYS A 39 17.26 1.64 2.82
CA LYS A 39 16.80 2.39 3.99
C LYS A 39 16.46 3.84 3.66
N THR A 40 17.24 4.49 2.79
CA THR A 40 16.96 5.85 2.31
C THR A 40 15.61 5.90 1.60
N ILE A 41 15.33 4.97 0.68
CA ILE A 41 14.03 4.86 -0.01
C ILE A 41 12.88 4.83 1.00
N LEU A 42 12.98 4.00 2.04
CA LEU A 42 11.93 3.87 3.07
C LEU A 42 11.76 5.15 3.91
N LYS A 43 12.84 5.85 4.24
CA LYS A 43 12.82 7.04 5.10
C LYS A 43 12.30 8.28 4.36
N GLU A 44 12.71 8.43 3.10
CA GLU A 44 12.45 9.61 2.27
C GLU A 44 11.24 9.45 1.35
N ALA A 45 10.58 8.28 1.37
CA ALA A 45 9.33 8.03 0.66
C ALA A 45 8.28 9.14 0.89
N SER A 46 7.54 9.48 -0.16
CA SER A 46 6.40 10.38 -0.11
C SER A 46 5.31 9.83 0.83
N LEU A 47 4.31 10.65 1.21
CA LEU A 47 3.21 10.17 2.05
C LEU A 47 2.42 9.04 1.36
N LEU A 48 2.15 9.17 0.07
CA LEU A 48 1.50 8.13 -0.74
C LEU A 48 2.34 6.84 -0.78
N ASP A 49 3.64 6.95 -0.99
CA ASP A 49 4.52 5.77 -1.02
C ASP A 49 4.59 5.09 0.34
N LYS A 50 4.64 5.86 1.42
CA LYS A 50 4.60 5.32 2.79
C LYS A 50 3.29 4.58 3.04
N PHE A 51 2.16 5.12 2.58
CA PHE A 51 0.87 4.44 2.62
C PHE A 51 0.91 3.11 1.85
N ILE A 52 1.37 3.11 0.60
CA ILE A 52 1.43 1.89 -0.22
C ILE A 52 2.37 0.84 0.41
N ILE A 53 3.58 1.25 0.80
CA ILE A 53 4.59 0.37 1.40
C ILE A 53 4.10 -0.21 2.72
N PHE A 54 3.45 0.60 3.56
CA PHE A 54 2.89 0.14 4.82
C PHE A 54 1.79 -0.91 4.60
N ASN A 55 0.88 -0.68 3.65
CA ASN A 55 -0.18 -1.62 3.33
C ASN A 55 0.38 -2.90 2.66
N ALA A 56 1.42 -2.80 1.84
CA ALA A 56 2.14 -3.95 1.29
C ALA A 56 2.86 -4.77 2.37
N TYR A 57 3.45 -4.10 3.37
CA TYR A 57 4.07 -4.74 4.53
C TYR A 57 3.04 -5.53 5.36
N LYS A 58 1.79 -5.06 5.40
CA LYS A 58 0.66 -5.72 6.05
C LYS A 58 -0.06 -6.73 5.15
N ASN A 59 0.41 -6.96 3.92
CA ASN A 59 -0.20 -7.87 2.94
C ASN A 59 -1.68 -7.55 2.66
N VAL A 60 -1.98 -6.27 2.48
CA VAL A 60 -3.35 -5.75 2.34
C VAL A 60 -3.87 -5.93 0.90
N TYR A 61 -5.16 -6.24 0.79
CA TYR A 61 -5.89 -6.26 -0.48
C TYR A 61 -6.62 -4.92 -0.69
N LEU A 62 -6.48 -4.33 -1.88
CA LEU A 62 -7.11 -3.07 -2.27
C LEU A 62 -8.04 -3.30 -3.49
N PRO A 63 -9.38 -3.19 -3.35
CA PRO A 63 -10.35 -3.40 -4.42
C PRO A 63 -10.46 -2.20 -5.39
N LEU A 64 -9.33 -1.67 -5.87
CA LEU A 64 -9.25 -0.37 -6.56
C LEU A 64 -10.16 -0.29 -7.80
N ASN A 65 -10.20 -1.32 -8.65
CA ASN A 65 -11.07 -1.35 -9.82
C ASN A 65 -12.55 -1.39 -9.40
N GLY A 66 -12.87 -2.15 -8.36
CA GLY A 66 -14.22 -2.23 -7.79
C GLY A 66 -14.71 -0.92 -7.14
N MET A 67 -13.84 0.07 -6.94
CA MET A 67 -14.21 1.35 -6.33
C MET A 67 -14.53 2.44 -7.36
N ILE A 68 -14.20 2.23 -8.64
CA ILE A 68 -14.45 3.23 -9.68
C ILE A 68 -15.96 3.54 -9.77
N ILE A 69 -16.28 4.82 -9.71
CA ILE A 69 -17.65 5.33 -9.76
C ILE A 69 -17.95 5.77 -11.19
N PHE A 70 -18.89 5.12 -11.86
CA PHE A 70 -19.32 5.55 -13.19
C PHE A 70 -20.26 6.75 -13.08
N PRO A 71 -19.89 7.94 -13.59
CA PRO A 71 -20.73 9.11 -13.48
C PRO A 71 -22.04 8.91 -14.24
N SER A 72 -23.15 9.32 -13.63
CA SER A 72 -24.46 9.34 -14.29
C SER A 72 -24.72 10.73 -14.89
N PRO A 73 -25.18 10.82 -16.16
CA PRO A 73 -25.53 12.10 -16.80
C PRO A 73 -26.62 12.89 -16.07
N GLN A 74 -27.36 12.24 -15.16
CA GLN A 74 -28.45 12.84 -14.40
C GLN A 74 -27.97 13.58 -13.14
N LEU A 75 -26.68 13.49 -12.80
CA LEU A 75 -26.09 14.15 -11.65
C LEU A 75 -25.75 15.61 -11.98
N ASP A 76 -25.81 16.49 -10.99
CA ASP A 76 -25.36 17.86 -11.14
C ASP A 76 -23.84 17.96 -11.31
N LEU A 77 -23.37 19.09 -11.84
CA LEU A 77 -21.96 19.32 -12.15
C LEU A 77 -21.03 19.15 -10.93
N LYS A 78 -21.46 19.61 -9.74
CA LYS A 78 -20.64 19.53 -8.52
C LYS A 78 -20.48 18.07 -8.10
N THR A 79 -21.55 17.29 -8.16
CA THR A 79 -21.53 15.85 -7.88
C THR A 79 -20.64 15.11 -8.88
N GLN A 80 -20.71 15.45 -10.17
CA GLN A 80 -19.84 14.85 -11.19
C GLN A 80 -18.35 15.18 -10.94
N GLN A 81 -18.03 16.42 -10.57
CA GLN A 81 -16.66 16.83 -10.24
C GLN A 81 -16.09 16.06 -9.04
N LEU A 82 -16.91 15.83 -8.00
CA LEU A 82 -16.50 15.04 -6.84
C LEU A 82 -16.21 13.58 -7.21
N ILE A 83 -17.05 12.97 -8.07
CA ILE A 83 -16.81 11.62 -8.61
C ILE A 83 -15.51 11.57 -9.41
N ASN A 84 -15.27 12.56 -10.28
CA ASN A 84 -14.07 12.60 -11.10
C ASN A 84 -12.79 12.71 -10.24
N LEU A 85 -12.80 13.59 -9.23
CA LEU A 85 -11.70 13.72 -8.28
C LEU A 85 -11.42 12.39 -7.57
N PHE A 86 -12.46 11.70 -7.13
CA PHE A 86 -12.31 10.38 -6.50
C PHE A 86 -11.69 9.34 -7.42
N ASN A 87 -12.19 9.23 -8.64
CA ASN A 87 -11.64 8.27 -9.60
C ASN A 87 -10.19 8.61 -9.96
N GLU A 88 -9.86 9.90 -10.10
CA GLU A 88 -8.49 10.37 -10.34
C GLU A 88 -7.55 9.97 -9.19
N ASP A 89 -7.97 10.12 -7.94
CA ASP A 89 -7.19 9.68 -6.78
C ASP A 89 -6.99 8.15 -6.74
N VAL A 90 -8.01 7.37 -7.13
CA VAL A 90 -7.90 5.91 -7.27
C VAL A 90 -6.90 5.54 -8.38
N ASP A 91 -6.93 6.22 -9.52
CA ASP A 91 -6.01 6.01 -10.63
C ASP A 91 -4.57 6.38 -10.24
N ILE A 92 -4.36 7.51 -9.56
CA ILE A 92 -3.06 7.95 -9.04
C ILE A 92 -2.50 6.90 -8.07
N LEU A 93 -3.32 6.37 -7.17
CA LEU A 93 -2.93 5.31 -6.25
C LEU A 93 -2.49 4.05 -7.02
N TYR A 94 -3.28 3.62 -8.00
CA TYR A 94 -2.96 2.45 -8.82
C TYR A 94 -1.67 2.62 -9.63
N LEU A 95 -1.45 3.80 -10.23
CA LEU A 95 -0.23 4.12 -10.96
C LEU A 95 1.01 4.09 -10.05
N ASN A 96 0.91 4.62 -8.83
CA ASN A 96 2.02 4.58 -7.88
C ASN A 96 2.30 3.17 -7.36
N ILE A 97 1.26 2.34 -7.18
CA ILE A 97 1.44 0.91 -6.87
C ILE A 97 2.24 0.22 -7.99
N LYS A 98 1.89 0.44 -9.25
CA LYS A 98 2.64 -0.10 -10.40
C LYS A 98 4.07 0.39 -10.45
N ARG A 99 4.29 1.70 -10.29
CA ARG A 99 5.63 2.29 -10.23
C ARG A 99 6.50 1.62 -9.16
N LEU A 100 5.98 1.45 -7.94
CA LEU A 100 6.71 0.79 -6.86
C LEU A 100 6.97 -0.71 -7.13
N ALA A 101 6.09 -1.37 -7.90
CA ALA A 101 6.30 -2.73 -8.35
C ALA A 101 7.41 -2.82 -9.40
N ASP A 102 7.42 -1.91 -10.38
CA ASP A 102 8.46 -1.81 -11.42
C ASP A 102 9.84 -1.50 -10.81
N GLU A 103 9.86 -0.73 -9.72
CA GLU A 103 11.06 -0.45 -8.91
C GLU A 103 11.50 -1.64 -8.03
N GLY A 104 10.74 -2.74 -8.01
CA GLY A 104 11.03 -3.95 -7.24
C GLY A 104 10.84 -3.80 -5.72
N ILE A 105 10.11 -2.78 -5.29
CA ILE A 105 9.85 -2.50 -3.87
C ILE A 105 8.78 -3.46 -3.34
N LEU A 106 7.73 -3.68 -4.12
CA LEU A 106 6.62 -4.57 -3.83
C LEU A 106 6.27 -5.45 -5.03
N PHE A 107 5.44 -6.45 -4.79
CA PHE A 107 4.82 -7.30 -5.79
C PHE A 107 3.30 -7.11 -5.73
N ILE A 108 2.67 -7.21 -6.90
CA ILE A 108 1.22 -7.11 -7.06
C ILE A 108 0.71 -8.52 -7.38
N GLU A 109 -0.07 -9.10 -6.48
CA GLU A 109 -0.83 -10.32 -6.78
C GLU A 109 -2.22 -9.87 -7.24
N ASP A 110 -2.42 -9.88 -8.56
CA ASP A 110 -3.69 -9.50 -9.18
C ASP A 110 -4.69 -10.65 -8.97
N LYS A 111 -5.57 -10.48 -8.00
CA LYS A 111 -6.68 -11.41 -7.79
C LYS A 111 -7.87 -10.85 -8.55
N GLU A 112 -8.09 -11.43 -9.72
CA GLU A 112 -9.42 -11.56 -10.28
C GLU A 112 -10.07 -10.25 -10.77
N TYR A 113 -9.32 -9.31 -11.35
CA TYR A 113 -9.84 -8.11 -12.05
C TYR A 113 -10.45 -7.00 -11.17
N TRP A 114 -10.75 -7.25 -9.89
CA TRP A 114 -11.43 -6.28 -9.00
C TRP A 114 -10.49 -5.46 -8.13
N GLY A 115 -9.24 -5.89 -7.97
CA GLY A 115 -8.28 -5.22 -7.11
C GLY A 115 -6.93 -5.91 -7.09
N CYS A 116 -6.05 -5.44 -6.21
CA CYS A 116 -4.72 -6.00 -6.07
C CYS A 116 -4.38 -6.31 -4.60
N ARG A 117 -3.72 -7.44 -4.38
CA ARG A 117 -3.06 -7.72 -3.11
C ARG A 117 -1.63 -7.23 -3.20
N LEU A 118 -1.25 -6.39 -2.24
CA LEU A 118 0.08 -5.80 -2.17
C LEU A 118 0.98 -6.66 -1.29
N VAL A 119 2.11 -7.10 -1.82
CA VAL A 119 3.08 -7.91 -1.08
C VAL A 119 4.42 -7.21 -1.10
N LEU A 120 4.92 -6.77 0.05
CA LEU A 120 6.23 -6.12 0.10
C LEU A 120 7.34 -7.13 -0.21
N SER A 121 8.37 -6.70 -0.95
CA SER A 121 9.52 -7.57 -1.22
C SER A 121 10.28 -7.92 0.07
N SER A 122 10.93 -9.08 0.06
CA SER A 122 11.63 -9.62 1.24
C SER A 122 12.73 -8.70 1.76
N LYS A 123 13.48 -8.04 0.86
CA LYS A 123 14.53 -7.08 1.20
C LYS A 123 13.99 -5.91 2.04
N PHE A 124 12.90 -5.29 1.57
CA PHE A 124 12.29 -4.18 2.28
C PHE A 124 11.59 -4.63 3.57
N CYS A 125 10.92 -5.79 3.56
CA CYS A 125 10.31 -6.37 4.76
C CYS A 125 11.34 -6.62 5.88
N PHE A 126 12.50 -7.17 5.54
CA PHE A 126 13.59 -7.38 6.48
C PHE A 126 14.09 -6.06 7.09
N LEU A 127 14.29 -5.03 6.27
CA LEU A 127 14.74 -3.73 6.75
C LEU A 127 13.74 -3.05 7.69
N ILE A 128 12.44 -3.14 7.37
CA ILE A 128 11.38 -2.62 8.24
C ILE A 128 11.41 -3.37 9.59
N ASN A 129 11.49 -4.69 9.59
CA ASN A 129 11.51 -5.49 10.83
C ASN A 129 12.70 -5.15 11.75
N GLN A 130 13.84 -4.75 11.19
CA GLN A 130 15.04 -4.44 11.96
C GLN A 130 15.14 -2.99 12.45
N ASP A 131 14.39 -2.05 11.86
CA ASP A 131 14.59 -0.62 12.07
C ASP A 131 13.31 0.05 12.59
N LYS A 132 13.26 0.27 13.91
CA LYS A 132 12.11 0.89 14.59
C LYS A 132 11.81 2.31 14.09
N GLU A 133 12.82 3.05 13.64
CA GLU A 133 12.63 4.40 13.11
C GLU A 133 11.89 4.34 11.77
N ILE A 134 12.26 3.40 10.89
CA ILE A 134 11.54 3.13 9.65
C ILE A 134 10.09 2.71 9.94
N GLN A 135 9.87 1.77 10.86
CA GLN A 135 8.50 1.33 11.22
C GLN A 135 7.63 2.51 11.65
N ARG A 136 8.17 3.35 12.55
CA ARG A 136 7.47 4.54 13.04
C ARG A 136 7.15 5.51 11.91
N LYS A 137 8.11 5.83 11.04
CA LYS A 137 7.90 6.75 9.90
C LYS A 137 6.88 6.22 8.90
N LEU A 138 6.86 4.92 8.61
CA LEU A 138 5.86 4.31 7.74
C LEU A 138 4.47 4.35 8.37
N LEU A 139 4.36 4.03 9.67
CA LEU A 139 3.11 4.10 10.40
C LEU A 139 2.54 5.52 10.43
N GLU A 140 3.38 6.52 10.74
CA GLU A 140 2.99 7.93 10.74
C GLU A 140 2.58 8.40 9.35
N GLY A 141 3.37 8.08 8.31
CA GLY A 141 3.03 8.41 6.93
C GLY A 141 1.69 7.81 6.50
N ASN A 142 1.44 6.54 6.84
CA ASN A 142 0.17 5.88 6.58
C ASN A 142 -1.00 6.58 7.30
N LYS A 143 -0.86 6.89 8.59
CA LYS A 143 -1.88 7.61 9.37
C LYS A 143 -2.17 9.00 8.79
N SER A 144 -1.12 9.76 8.46
CA SER A 144 -1.26 11.09 7.84
C SER A 144 -1.95 11.01 6.48
N TYR A 145 -1.51 10.12 5.59
CA TYR A 145 -2.13 9.99 4.26
C TYR A 145 -3.61 9.61 4.34
N ILE A 146 -3.97 8.69 5.24
CA ILE A 146 -5.37 8.33 5.48
C ILE A 146 -6.16 9.53 5.98
N LYS A 147 -5.64 10.28 6.95
CA LYS A 147 -6.33 11.41 7.56
C LYS A 147 -6.48 12.60 6.61
N GLU A 148 -5.46 12.89 5.83
CA GLU A 148 -5.34 14.11 5.04
C GLU A 148 -5.90 13.94 3.62
N MET A 149 -5.76 12.75 3.02
CA MET A 149 -6.12 12.51 1.63
C MET A 149 -7.33 11.58 1.48
N ILE A 150 -7.28 10.40 2.10
CA ILE A 150 -8.33 9.38 1.90
C ILE A 150 -9.61 9.79 2.62
N TYR A 151 -9.61 9.84 3.95
CA TYR A 151 -10.83 9.97 4.74
C TYR A 151 -11.70 11.20 4.37
N PRO A 152 -11.15 12.41 4.16
CA PRO A 152 -11.96 13.58 3.82
C PRO A 152 -12.74 13.40 2.51
N LEU A 153 -12.10 12.86 1.47
CA LEU A 153 -12.75 12.64 0.18
C LEU A 153 -13.84 11.57 0.27
N TYR A 154 -13.57 10.48 0.99
CA TYR A 154 -14.57 9.44 1.25
C TYR A 154 -15.76 9.96 2.05
N GLU A 155 -15.51 10.77 3.09
CA GLU A 155 -16.57 11.35 3.91
C GLU A 155 -17.49 12.25 3.06
N LEU A 156 -16.92 13.06 2.16
CA LEU A 156 -17.69 13.89 1.22
C LEU A 156 -18.57 13.07 0.26
N ILE A 157 -18.02 11.99 -0.28
CA ILE A 157 -18.76 11.08 -1.18
C ILE A 157 -19.94 10.44 -0.45
N MET A 158 -19.71 9.97 0.77
CA MET A 158 -20.72 9.27 1.55
C MET A 158 -21.82 10.20 2.08
N GLN A 159 -21.51 11.48 2.29
CA GLN A 159 -22.51 12.50 2.67
C GLN A 159 -23.42 12.91 1.50
N SER A 160 -23.04 12.65 0.25
CA SER A 160 -23.89 12.95 -0.90
C SER A 160 -24.93 11.85 -1.10
N ASP A 161 -26.20 12.12 -0.81
CA ASP A 161 -27.31 11.18 -1.04
C ASP A 161 -27.37 10.69 -2.49
N ALA A 162 -27.04 11.55 -3.46
CA ALA A 162 -27.04 11.21 -4.88
C ALA A 162 -25.94 10.20 -5.21
N ILE A 163 -24.72 10.41 -4.70
CA ILE A 163 -23.62 9.47 -4.91
C ILE A 163 -23.87 8.19 -4.11
N PHE A 164 -24.30 8.29 -2.86
CA PHE A 164 -24.58 7.12 -2.02
C PHE A 164 -25.57 6.16 -2.69
N LYS A 165 -26.68 6.67 -3.23
CA LYS A 165 -27.65 5.87 -4.01
C LYS A 165 -27.05 5.26 -5.27
N LEU A 166 -26.17 5.99 -5.96
CA LEU A 166 -25.44 5.48 -7.13
C LEU A 166 -24.52 4.32 -6.73
N LEU A 167 -23.79 4.44 -5.62
CA LEU A 167 -22.84 3.42 -5.15
C LEU A 167 -23.51 2.11 -4.73
N GLN A 168 -24.78 2.16 -4.32
CA GLN A 168 -25.59 0.98 -3.98
C GLN A 168 -26.05 0.19 -5.22
N GLN A 169 -25.92 0.75 -6.42
CA GLN A 169 -26.29 0.06 -7.66
C GLN A 169 -25.27 -1.03 -7.99
N ASN A 170 -25.73 -2.10 -8.62
CA ASN A 170 -24.83 -3.13 -9.13
C ASN A 170 -23.91 -2.55 -10.20
N GLN A 171 -22.63 -2.91 -10.13
CA GLN A 171 -21.68 -2.47 -11.14
C GLN A 171 -22.04 -3.01 -12.54
N PRO A 172 -21.78 -2.25 -13.60
CA PRO A 172 -21.94 -2.73 -14.96
C PRO A 172 -21.07 -3.98 -15.19
N GLN A 173 -21.58 -4.94 -15.98
CA GLN A 173 -20.99 -6.27 -16.20
C GLN A 173 -19.62 -6.29 -16.93
N ILE A 174 -18.95 -5.14 -17.05
CA ILE A 174 -17.63 -5.00 -17.71
C ILE A 174 -16.58 -5.86 -16.98
N TYR A 175 -16.75 -6.07 -15.67
CA TYR A 175 -15.93 -6.96 -14.86
C TYR A 175 -16.62 -8.33 -14.76
N GLN A 176 -16.20 -9.29 -15.61
CA GLN A 176 -16.70 -10.67 -15.50
C GLN A 176 -16.27 -11.28 -14.16
N GLN A 177 -17.24 -11.75 -13.40
CA GLN A 177 -17.00 -12.38 -12.11
C GLN A 177 -16.31 -13.74 -12.28
N PRO A 178 -15.28 -14.05 -11.50
CA PRO A 178 -14.95 -15.43 -11.19
C PRO A 178 -16.14 -16.06 -10.47
N LYS A 179 -16.59 -17.22 -10.96
CA LYS A 179 -17.74 -17.98 -10.37
C LYS A 179 -17.53 -18.40 -8.91
N THR A 180 -16.35 -18.17 -8.35
CA THR A 180 -15.86 -18.76 -7.11
C THR A 180 -15.86 -17.81 -5.91
N ILE A 181 -16.08 -16.50 -6.09
CA ILE A 181 -16.04 -15.54 -4.98
C ILE A 181 -17.32 -14.69 -4.91
N ALA A 182 -18.09 -14.89 -3.83
CA ALA A 182 -19.30 -14.13 -3.50
C ALA A 182 -18.97 -12.76 -2.85
N ILE A 183 -18.06 -11.98 -3.43
CA ILE A 183 -17.82 -10.60 -2.97
C ILE A 183 -18.94 -9.71 -3.53
N PRO A 184 -19.52 -8.83 -2.71
CA PRO A 184 -20.61 -7.94 -3.13
C PRO A 184 -20.26 -7.09 -4.35
N THR A 185 -21.27 -6.94 -5.21
CA THR A 185 -21.23 -6.44 -6.59
C THR A 185 -21.36 -4.93 -6.75
N THR A 186 -21.39 -4.20 -5.65
CA THR A 186 -21.66 -2.75 -5.62
C THR A 186 -20.37 -1.98 -5.39
N THR A 187 -20.28 -0.77 -5.95
CA THR A 187 -19.14 0.13 -5.70
C THR A 187 -19.05 0.47 -4.22
N LEU A 188 -20.19 0.63 -3.53
CA LEU A 188 -20.24 0.88 -2.09
C LEU A 188 -19.53 -0.19 -1.28
N ALA A 189 -19.77 -1.47 -1.60
CA ALA A 189 -19.18 -2.55 -0.86
C ALA A 189 -17.66 -2.64 -1.05
N ASN A 190 -17.17 -2.40 -2.27
CA ASN A 190 -15.73 -2.33 -2.53
C ASN A 190 -15.06 -1.16 -1.79
N ILE A 191 -15.72 0.01 -1.74
CA ILE A 191 -15.26 1.14 -0.92
C ILE A 191 -15.19 0.75 0.57
N ASN A 192 -16.22 0.09 1.09
CA ASN A 192 -16.24 -0.34 2.49
C ASN A 192 -15.13 -1.36 2.78
N ILE A 193 -14.93 -2.34 1.90
CA ILE A 193 -13.83 -3.31 1.98
C ILE A 193 -12.48 -2.59 1.96
N PHE A 194 -12.28 -1.61 1.09
CA PHE A 194 -11.07 -0.79 1.07
C PHE A 194 -10.84 -0.14 2.43
N MET A 195 -11.82 0.62 2.94
CA MET A 195 -11.72 1.33 4.22
C MET A 195 -11.48 0.39 5.41
N HIS A 196 -12.00 -0.83 5.34
CA HIS A 196 -11.72 -1.85 6.33
C HIS A 196 -10.29 -2.38 6.26
N ASN A 197 -9.84 -2.70 5.05
CA ASN A 197 -8.52 -3.29 4.78
C ASN A 197 -7.39 -2.33 5.13
N ILE A 198 -7.63 -1.02 5.01
CA ILE A 198 -6.72 0.03 5.49
C ILE A 198 -6.98 0.43 6.95
N TYR A 199 -7.67 -0.40 7.74
CA TYR A 199 -7.87 -0.22 9.18
C TYR A 199 -8.52 1.11 9.59
N VAL A 200 -9.41 1.65 8.77
CA VAL A 200 -10.25 2.81 9.14
C VAL A 200 -11.52 2.34 9.83
N PHE A 201 -12.20 1.32 9.29
CA PHE A 201 -13.40 0.76 9.90
C PHE A 201 -13.27 -0.74 10.21
N ASN A 202 -14.00 -1.22 11.21
CA ASN A 202 -14.16 -2.65 11.48
C ASN A 202 -15.54 -3.10 10.98
N ILE A 203 -15.56 -3.73 9.79
CA ILE A 203 -16.81 -4.18 9.16
C ILE A 203 -16.91 -5.70 9.06
N LEU A 204 -15.87 -6.45 9.46
CA LEU A 204 -15.93 -7.91 9.49
C LEU A 204 -16.78 -8.36 10.68
N GLY A 205 -17.85 -9.12 10.38
CA GLY A 205 -18.77 -9.68 11.37
C GLY A 205 -20.24 -9.37 11.09
N ASP A 206 -20.52 -8.32 10.31
CA ASP A 206 -21.88 -7.98 9.87
C ASP A 206 -21.87 -7.52 8.40
N LEU A 207 -22.49 -8.32 7.53
CA LEU A 207 -22.61 -8.04 6.10
C LEU A 207 -23.45 -6.78 5.82
N SER A 208 -24.23 -6.30 6.79
CA SER A 208 -24.98 -5.04 6.68
C SER A 208 -24.05 -3.83 6.49
N TYR A 209 -22.81 -3.91 6.98
CA TYR A 209 -21.80 -2.87 6.79
C TYR A 209 -21.19 -2.84 5.39
N LEU A 210 -21.40 -3.89 4.58
CA LEU A 210 -20.96 -3.86 3.18
C LEU A 210 -21.91 -3.00 2.33
N ASN A 211 -23.20 -2.97 2.66
CA ASN A 211 -24.21 -2.17 1.99
C ASN A 211 -25.10 -1.46 3.02
N PRO A 212 -24.59 -0.41 3.70
CA PRO A 212 -25.38 0.34 4.65
C PRO A 212 -26.61 0.96 3.97
N ALA A 213 -27.72 1.02 4.69
CA ALA A 213 -28.99 1.53 4.16
C ALA A 213 -29.00 3.06 3.97
N SER A 214 -28.12 3.79 4.66
CA SER A 214 -28.04 5.25 4.60
C SER A 214 -26.63 5.79 4.90
N PRO A 215 -26.32 7.04 4.52
CA PRO A 215 -25.10 7.74 4.94
C PRO A 215 -24.89 7.74 6.45
N THR A 216 -25.97 7.92 7.22
CA THR A 216 -25.89 7.92 8.69
C THR A 216 -25.47 6.56 9.25
N ALA A 217 -25.97 5.47 8.67
CA ALA A 217 -25.56 4.12 9.04
C ALA A 217 -24.08 3.83 8.69
N TYR A 218 -23.56 4.44 7.64
CA TYR A 218 -22.13 4.39 7.31
C TYR A 218 -21.27 5.15 8.35
N LEU A 219 -21.67 6.38 8.70
CA LEU A 219 -20.90 7.21 9.63
C LEU A 219 -20.85 6.67 11.07
N SER A 220 -21.72 5.70 11.40
CA SER A 220 -21.73 5.01 12.69
C SER A 220 -20.89 3.72 12.70
N PHE A 221 -20.17 3.39 11.62
CA PHE A 221 -19.33 2.21 11.57
C PHE A 221 -18.32 2.17 12.72
N PRO A 222 -18.02 0.97 13.28
CA PRO A 222 -17.01 0.83 14.31
C PRO A 222 -15.65 1.32 13.79
N LYS A 223 -15.10 2.33 14.46
CA LYS A 223 -13.82 2.97 14.09
C LYS A 223 -12.63 2.08 14.48
N ARG A 224 -11.55 2.14 13.71
CA ARG A 224 -10.28 1.46 13.99
C ARG A 224 -9.12 2.44 14.07
N GLU A 225 -7.93 1.92 14.35
CA GLU A 225 -6.69 2.66 14.65
C GLU A 225 -6.39 3.83 13.69
N PHE A 226 -6.73 3.71 12.40
CA PHE A 226 -6.40 4.75 11.41
C PHE A 226 -7.58 5.66 11.08
N HIS A 227 -8.73 5.50 11.75
CA HIS A 227 -9.82 6.45 11.65
C HIS A 227 -9.42 7.79 12.30
N PRO A 228 -9.64 8.96 11.65
CA PRO A 228 -9.25 10.26 12.21
C PRO A 228 -9.86 10.60 13.57
N LYS A 229 -11.02 10.02 13.86
CA LYS A 229 -11.80 10.15 15.11
C LYS A 229 -11.69 8.93 16.04
N TYR A 230 -10.65 8.10 15.91
CA TYR A 230 -10.42 6.96 16.81
C TYR A 230 -9.81 7.44 18.13
N GLU A 231 -10.40 7.04 19.27
CA GLU A 231 -10.00 7.52 20.59
C GLU A 231 -9.19 6.51 21.42
N GLY A 232 -9.02 5.27 20.94
CA GLY A 232 -8.29 4.21 21.65
C GLY A 232 -9.16 3.00 21.97
#